data_AF-A0A7X6P043-F1
#
_entry.id   AF-A0A7X6P043-F1
#
_cell.length_a   1.000
_cell.length_b   1.000
_cell.length_c   1.000
_cell.angle_alpha   90.00
_cell.angle_beta   90.00
_cell.angle_gamma   90.00
#
_symmetry.space_group_name_H-M   'P 1'
#
loop_
_entity.id
_entity.type
_entity.pdbx_description
1 polymer ?
#
loop_
_entity_poly.entity_id
_entity_poly.type
_entity_poly.pdbx_seq_one_letter_code
_entity_poly.pdbx_strand_id
1 'polypeptide(L)'
;PAVTPHDLRHTFAVVMLRSLQRRAAQFEQSRPRTGFGTISEHIVHNPLLTLQRLLGHASPSTTMVYLRYVDESDDLIQRAFESWSDDTRDYATYVLDELEAQSS
;
A
#
# COMPACT_ATOMS: atom_id res chain seq x y z
N PRO A 1 4.72 -23.06 -9.38
CA PRO A 1 5.36 -22.46 -8.17
C PRO A 1 4.31 -22.21 -7.09
N ALA A 2 4.56 -22.66 -5.85
CA ALA A 2 3.63 -22.45 -4.74
C ALA A 2 3.87 -21.06 -4.13
N VAL A 3 2.79 -20.30 -3.91
CA VAL A 3 2.82 -19.02 -3.18
C VAL A 3 2.97 -19.31 -1.69
N THR A 4 3.85 -18.58 -1.02
CA THR A 4 4.10 -18.67 0.41
C THR A 4 3.59 -17.43 1.15
N PRO A 5 3.36 -17.50 2.48
CA PRO A 5 3.03 -16.32 3.29
C PRO A 5 4.05 -15.18 3.19
N HIS A 6 5.32 -15.51 2.92
CA HIS A 6 6.37 -14.51 2.69
C HIS A 6 6.09 -13.69 1.43
N ASP A 7 5.59 -14.31 0.35
CA ASP A 7 5.29 -13.63 -0.91
C ASP A 7 4.13 -12.64 -0.74
N LEU A 8 3.13 -12.98 0.08
CA LEU A 8 2.05 -12.06 0.45
C LEU A 8 2.55 -10.89 1.28
N ARG A 9 3.42 -11.13 2.27
CA ARG A 9 4.08 -10.07 3.05
C ARG A 9 4.88 -9.13 2.16
N HIS A 10 5.60 -9.67 1.20
CA HIS A 10 6.37 -8.90 0.23
C HIS A 10 5.46 -8.06 -0.67
N THR A 11 4.38 -8.65 -1.16
CA THR A 11 3.39 -7.98 -2.01
C THR A 11 2.73 -6.83 -1.26
N PHE A 12 2.26 -7.10 -0.03
CA PHE A 12 1.73 -6.08 0.86
C PHE A 12 2.74 -4.94 1.06
N ALA A 13 4.00 -5.26 1.34
CA ALA A 13 5.00 -4.25 1.62
C ALA A 13 5.26 -3.32 0.43
N VAL A 14 5.35 -3.86 -0.79
CA VAL A 14 5.57 -3.06 -2.02
C VAL A 14 4.36 -2.18 -2.31
N VAL A 15 3.15 -2.74 -2.29
CA VAL A 15 1.91 -1.99 -2.56
C VAL A 15 1.69 -0.88 -1.53
N MET A 16 1.91 -1.18 -0.25
CA MET A 16 1.75 -0.20 0.83
C MET A 16 2.80 0.90 0.77
N LEU A 17 4.07 0.57 0.50
CA LEU A 17 5.13 1.56 0.36
C LEU A 17 4.80 2.59 -0.72
N ARG A 18 4.32 2.12 -1.87
CA ARG A 18 3.89 2.95 -2.99
C ARG A 18 2.74 3.87 -2.61
N SER A 19 1.72 3.33 -1.95
CA SER A 19 0.56 4.12 -1.48
C SER A 19 1.00 5.23 -0.53
N LEU A 20 1.88 4.91 0.43
CA LEU A 20 2.43 5.86 1.39
C LEU A 20 3.29 6.94 0.71
N GLN A 21 4.12 6.57 -0.27
CA GLN A 21 4.91 7.52 -1.06
C GLN A 21 4.03 8.48 -1.87
N ARG A 22 2.98 7.99 -2.52
CA ARG A 22 2.00 8.84 -3.22
C ARG A 22 1.33 9.83 -2.26
N ARG A 23 0.92 9.36 -1.09
CA ARG A 23 0.29 10.20 -0.06
C ARG A 23 1.26 11.24 0.50
N ALA A 24 2.52 10.89 0.72
CA ALA A 24 3.56 11.82 1.13
C ALA A 24 3.82 12.88 0.05
N ALA A 25 3.89 12.49 -1.23
CA ALA A 25 4.04 13.43 -2.34
C ALA A 25 2.86 14.40 -2.46
N GLN A 26 1.62 13.93 -2.31
CA GLN A 26 0.42 14.77 -2.28
C GLN A 26 0.45 15.76 -1.10
N PHE A 27 0.88 15.29 0.07
CA PHE A 27 1.02 16.15 1.25
C PHE A 27 2.03 17.28 1.00
N GLU A 28 3.22 16.96 0.47
CA GLU A 28 4.24 17.95 0.10
C GLU A 28 3.74 18.94 -0.97
N GLN A 29 2.96 18.48 -1.95
CA GLN A 29 2.36 19.35 -2.98
C GLN A 29 1.31 20.32 -2.40
N SER A 30 0.53 19.87 -1.40
CA SER A 30 -0.48 20.69 -0.74
C SER A 30 0.10 21.69 0.26
N ARG A 31 1.39 21.55 0.58
CA ARG A 31 2.06 22.35 1.60
C ARG A 31 2.25 23.80 1.12
N PRO A 32 1.92 24.82 1.93
CA PRO A 32 2.20 26.20 1.59
C PRO A 32 3.69 26.38 1.30
N ARG A 33 4.03 27.06 0.19
CA ARG A 33 5.43 27.33 -0.22
C ARG A 33 6.19 28.25 0.75
N THR A 34 5.49 28.78 1.76
CA THR A 34 6.03 29.64 2.80
C THR A 34 6.50 28.80 3.99
N GLY A 35 7.78 28.42 3.99
CA GLY A 35 8.46 27.81 5.13
C GLY A 35 8.99 26.40 4.91
N PHE A 36 10.11 26.08 5.56
CA PHE A 36 10.71 24.73 5.55
C PHE A 36 9.85 23.73 6.35
N GLY A 37 9.87 22.46 5.95
CA GLY A 37 9.34 21.30 6.70
C GLY A 37 9.80 21.33 8.15
N THR A 38 8.91 21.06 9.11
CA THR A 38 9.43 20.69 10.44
C THR A 38 10.00 19.27 10.37
N ILE A 39 11.05 18.99 11.13
CA ILE A 39 11.61 17.62 11.22
C ILE A 39 10.52 16.63 11.66
N SER A 40 9.63 17.05 12.56
CA SER A 40 8.48 16.27 13.01
C SER A 40 7.54 15.89 11.87
N GLU A 41 7.20 16.83 10.98
CA GLU A 41 6.40 16.55 9.78
C GLU A 41 7.07 15.49 8.90
N HIS A 42 8.37 15.63 8.63
CA HIS A 42 9.10 14.66 7.80
C HIS A 42 9.13 13.26 8.42
N ILE A 43 9.21 13.14 9.75
CA ILE A 43 9.16 11.85 10.45
C ILE A 43 7.76 11.24 10.39
N VAL A 44 6.72 12.04 10.62
CA VAL A 44 5.32 11.58 10.62
C VAL A 44 4.89 11.12 9.23
N HIS A 45 5.33 11.83 8.18
CA HIS A 45 4.99 11.52 6.80
C HIS A 45 6.00 10.60 6.11
N ASN A 46 6.99 10.05 6.83
CA ASN A 46 7.98 9.15 6.25
C ASN A 46 7.34 7.80 5.84
N PRO A 47 7.29 7.48 4.54
CA PRO A 47 6.67 6.25 4.05
C PRO A 47 7.37 4.98 4.56
N LEU A 48 8.71 5.00 4.57
CA LEU A 48 9.52 3.85 4.93
C LEU A 48 9.40 3.54 6.43
N LEU A 49 9.38 4.57 7.27
CA LEU A 49 9.21 4.44 8.73
C LEU A 49 7.82 3.89 9.07
N THR A 50 6.79 4.37 8.36
CA THR A 50 5.42 3.88 8.51
C THR A 50 5.34 2.39 8.14
N LEU A 51 5.93 2.01 6.99
CA LEU A 51 5.97 0.61 6.58
C LEU A 51 6.74 -0.27 7.56
N GLN A 52 7.89 0.21 8.06
CA GLN A 52 8.70 -0.51 9.03
C GLN A 52 7.88 -0.87 10.29
N ARG A 53 7.07 0.07 10.78
CA ARG A 53 6.19 -0.15 11.93
C ARG A 53 5.08 -1.15 11.62
N LEU A 54 4.43 -1.04 10.46
CA LEU A 54 3.39 -1.97 10.02
C LEU A 54 3.91 -3.42 9.92
N LEU A 55 5.16 -3.59 9.48
CA LEU A 55 5.79 -4.91 9.35
C LEU A 55 6.43 -5.43 10.65
N GLY A 56 6.47 -4.61 11.70
CA GLY A 56 7.15 -4.95 12.96
C GLY A 56 8.67 -5.12 12.80
N HIS A 57 9.28 -4.42 11.85
CA HIS A 57 10.71 -4.53 11.58
C HIS A 57 11.55 -3.77 12.61
N ALA A 58 12.44 -4.49 13.29
CA ALA A 58 13.38 -3.90 14.23
C ALA A 58 14.48 -3.07 13.53
N SER A 59 14.81 -3.39 12.27
CA SER A 59 15.84 -2.70 11.50
C SER A 59 15.25 -1.99 10.28
N PRO A 60 15.66 -0.75 9.99
CA PRO A 60 15.33 -0.08 8.73
C PRO A 60 15.85 -0.87 7.51
N SER A 61 17.01 -1.52 7.63
CA SER A 61 17.65 -2.26 6.53
C SER A 61 16.75 -3.38 5.96
N THR A 62 16.00 -4.08 6.82
CA THR A 62 15.05 -5.12 6.38
C THR A 62 13.82 -4.55 5.69
N THR A 63 13.55 -3.25 5.84
CA THR A 63 12.46 -2.55 5.15
C THR A 63 12.95 -1.91 3.84
N MET A 64 14.20 -1.45 3.80
CA MET A 64 14.80 -0.84 2.61
C MET A 64 14.87 -1.78 1.41
N VAL A 65 14.85 -3.11 1.62
CA VAL A 65 14.78 -4.09 0.52
C VAL A 65 13.61 -3.83 -0.43
N TYR A 66 12.49 -3.28 0.07
CA TYR A 66 11.30 -2.98 -0.74
C TYR A 66 11.46 -1.79 -1.67
N LEU A 67 12.42 -0.89 -1.43
CA LEU A 67 12.64 0.28 -2.28
C LEU A 67 13.03 -0.10 -3.71
N ARG A 68 13.83 -1.17 -3.88
CA ARG A 68 14.20 -1.68 -5.20
C ARG A 68 12.97 -2.12 -6.01
N TYR A 69 12.02 -2.75 -5.35
CA TYR A 69 10.86 -3.34 -6.00
C TYR A 69 9.78 -2.31 -6.32
N VAL A 70 9.72 -1.18 -5.62
CA VAL A 70 8.80 -0.10 -5.98
C VAL A 70 9.13 0.47 -7.36
N ASP A 71 10.41 0.62 -7.71
CA ASP A 71 10.83 1.10 -9.02
C ASP A 71 10.64 0.03 -10.13
N GLU A 72 10.82 -1.26 -9.82
CA GLU A 72 10.79 -2.35 -10.81
C GLU A 72 9.40 -2.97 -11.04
N SER A 73 8.49 -2.90 -10.07
CA SER A 73 7.20 -3.62 -10.11
C SER A 73 6.02 -2.80 -10.67
N ASP A 74 6.30 -1.57 -11.09
CA ASP A 74 5.38 -0.44 -10.97
C ASP A 74 4.14 -0.53 -11.89
N ASP A 75 4.29 -1.14 -13.06
CA ASP A 75 3.23 -1.25 -14.05
C ASP A 75 2.54 -2.62 -14.03
N LEU A 76 3.31 -3.71 -13.90
CA LEU A 76 2.79 -5.06 -14.10
C LEU A 76 1.99 -5.55 -12.89
N ILE A 77 2.48 -5.27 -11.68
CA ILE A 77 1.77 -5.62 -10.45
C ILE A 77 0.55 -4.72 -10.26
N GLN A 78 0.68 -3.42 -10.52
CA GLN A 78 -0.46 -2.50 -10.42
C GLN A 78 -1.57 -2.87 -11.39
N ARG A 79 -1.25 -3.13 -12.67
CA ARG A 79 -2.23 -3.59 -13.66
C ARG A 79 -2.90 -4.89 -13.25
N ALA A 80 -2.14 -5.84 -12.70
CA ALA A 80 -2.68 -7.10 -12.22
C ALA A 80 -3.67 -6.89 -11.06
N PHE A 81 -3.35 -5.99 -10.10
CA PHE A 81 -4.26 -5.64 -9.01
C PHE A 81 -5.50 -4.87 -9.47
N GLU A 82 -5.34 -3.89 -10.38
CA GLU A 82 -6.46 -3.15 -10.97
C GLU A 82 -7.39 -4.08 -11.74
N SER A 83 -6.83 -4.97 -12.57
CA SER A 83 -7.61 -5.98 -13.29
C SER A 83 -8.32 -6.98 -12.37
N TRP A 84 -7.71 -7.31 -11.22
CA TRP A 84 -8.33 -8.21 -10.25
C TRP A 84 -9.45 -7.52 -9.46
N SER A 85 -9.29 -6.22 -9.14
CA SER A 85 -10.33 -5.44 -8.48
C SER A 85 -11.55 -5.16 -9.35
N ASP A 86 -11.40 -5.19 -10.67
CA ASP A 86 -12.48 -4.93 -11.65
C ASP A 86 -13.35 -6.19 -11.90
N ASP A 87 -12.77 -7.39 -11.80
CA ASP A 87 -13.45 -8.65 -12.15
C ASP A 87 -14.20 -9.28 -10.95
N THR A 88 -13.97 -8.77 -9.73
CA THR A 88 -14.66 -9.26 -8.54
C THR A 88 -15.83 -8.33 -8.23
N ARG A 89 -17.04 -8.72 -8.65
CA ARG A 89 -18.29 -8.18 -8.08
C ARG A 89 -18.09 -7.98 -6.58
N ASP A 90 -18.31 -6.75 -6.15
CA ASP A 90 -18.20 -6.31 -4.76
C ASP A 90 -18.74 -7.40 -3.84
N TYR A 91 -17.86 -8.00 -3.03
CA TYR A 91 -18.22 -9.09 -2.13
C TYR A 91 -19.37 -8.68 -1.21
N ALA A 92 -19.48 -7.38 -0.90
CA ALA A 92 -20.62 -6.83 -0.18
C ALA A 92 -21.92 -6.95 -1.00
N THR A 93 -21.90 -6.69 -2.30
CA THR A 93 -23.05 -6.89 -3.21
C THR A 93 -23.48 -8.36 -3.27
N TYR A 94 -22.53 -9.31 -3.37
CA TYR A 94 -22.88 -10.75 -3.35
C TYR A 94 -23.52 -11.19 -2.02
N VAL A 95 -22.96 -10.73 -0.89
CA VAL A 95 -23.51 -11.02 0.44
C VAL A 95 -24.90 -10.41 0.62
N LEU A 96 -25.15 -9.22 0.05
CA LEU A 96 -26.46 -8.57 0.09
C LEU A 96 -27.50 -9.34 -0.75
N ASP A 97 -27.16 -9.76 -1.97
CA ASP A 97 -28.05 -10.55 -2.84
C ASP A 97 -28.42 -11.90 -2.21
N GLU A 98 -27.46 -12.57 -1.57
CA GLU A 98 -27.68 -13.86 -0.90
C GLU A 98 -28.60 -13.71 0.33
N LEU A 99 -28.49 -12.60 1.07
CA LEU A 99 -29.37 -12.31 2.20
C LEU A 99 -30.80 -11.96 1.75
N GLU A 100 -30.95 -11.24 0.63
CA GLU A 100 -32.26 -10.93 0.05
C GLU A 100 -32.96 -12.20 -0.46
N ALA A 101 -32.22 -13.11 -1.12
CA ALA A 101 -32.73 -14.37 -1.63
C ALA A 101 -33.22 -15.35 -0.54
N GLN A 102 -32.65 -15.29 0.67
CA GLN A 102 -33.08 -16.11 1.81
C GLN A 102 -34.27 -15.53 2.59
N SER A 103 -34.64 -14.28 2.31
CA SER A 103 -35.74 -13.57 2.96
C SER A 103 -37.05 -13.57 2.16
N SER A 104 -37.05 -14.15 0.96
CA SER A 104 -38.21 -14.38 0.08
C SER A 104 -38.67 -15.84 0.12
#